data_AF-A0A227J854-F1
#
_entry.id   AF-A0A227J854-F1
#
_cell.length_a   1.000
_cell.length_b   1.000
_cell.length_c   1.000
_cell.angle_alpha   90.00
_cell.angle_beta   90.00
_cell.angle_gamma   90.00
#
_symmetry.space_group_name_H-M   'P 1'
#
loop_
_entity.id
_entity.type
_entity.pdbx_description
1 polymer ?
#
loop_
_entity_poly.entity_id
_entity_poly.type
_entity_poly.pdbx_seq_one_letter_code
_entity_poly.pdbx_strand_id
1 'polypeptide(L)'
;GSHNSIYSEHNVLNLQVLHDLPQLFTDVLIDLRDIQTETKVSASKPELIDAFLALLEDHSEQAIQTLNAMIQPTANAQYLKGL
;
A
#
# COMPACT_ATOMS: atom_id res chain seq x y z
N GLY A 1 19.24 11.41 20.29
CA GLY A 1 17.77 11.41 20.20
C GLY A 1 17.36 12.68 19.49
N SER A 2 16.96 12.58 18.23
CA SER A 2 16.49 13.71 17.43
C SER A 2 16.03 13.15 16.09
N HIS A 3 14.90 13.66 15.59
CA HIS A 3 14.15 13.22 14.40
C HIS A 3 13.11 12.11 14.66
N ASN A 4 12.23 12.33 15.65
CA ASN A 4 10.85 11.89 15.49
C ASN A 4 10.18 12.87 14.52
N SER A 5 10.36 12.68 13.21
CA SER A 5 9.40 13.20 12.25
C SER A 5 8.09 12.48 12.55
N ILE A 6 7.17 13.17 13.23
CA ILE A 6 5.89 12.62 13.70
C ILE A 6 5.01 12.13 12.54
N TYR A 7 5.37 12.44 11.29
CA TYR A 7 4.68 12.02 10.08
C TYR A 7 5.66 11.49 9.04
N SER A 8 5.35 10.34 8.46
CA SER A 8 6.02 9.84 7.25
C SER A 8 5.63 10.74 6.07
N GLU A 9 6.60 11.07 5.20
CA GLU A 9 6.36 11.88 4.00
C GLU A 9 5.41 11.16 3.03
N HIS A 10 5.44 9.82 3.01
CA HIS A 10 4.60 8.96 2.16
C HIS A 10 3.81 7.93 2.98
N ASN A 11 2.63 7.58 2.47
CA ASN A 11 1.87 6.42 2.95
C ASN A 11 2.63 5.13 2.68
N VAL A 12 2.46 4.15 3.56
CA VAL A 12 3.07 2.82 3.43
C VAL A 12 2.17 1.95 2.57
N LEU A 13 2.73 1.30 1.55
CA LEU A 13 2.02 0.40 0.64
C LEU A 13 2.91 -0.81 0.32
N ASN A 14 2.76 -1.88 1.11
CA ASN A 14 3.66 -3.04 1.07
C ASN A 14 3.15 -4.17 0.16
N LEU A 15 2.62 -3.88 -1.03
CA LEU A 15 1.98 -4.90 -1.89
C LEU A 15 2.91 -6.05 -2.29
N GLN A 16 4.21 -5.78 -2.37
CA GLN A 16 5.22 -6.76 -2.73
C GLN A 16 5.23 -7.97 -1.78
N VAL A 17 4.89 -7.78 -0.49
CA VAL A 17 4.86 -8.88 0.48
C VAL A 17 3.78 -9.92 0.16
N LEU A 18 2.69 -9.49 -0.48
CA LEU A 18 1.59 -10.37 -0.88
C LEU A 18 1.99 -11.28 -2.04
N HIS A 19 2.91 -10.82 -2.89
CA HIS A 19 3.49 -11.62 -3.96
C HIS A 19 4.62 -12.54 -3.45
N ASP A 20 5.48 -12.04 -2.57
CA ASP A 20 6.67 -12.77 -2.14
C ASP A 20 6.35 -13.85 -1.10
N LEU A 21 5.29 -13.65 -0.29
CA LEU A 21 4.89 -14.54 0.79
C LEU A 21 3.35 -14.77 0.81
N PRO A 22 2.73 -15.24 -0.29
CA PRO A 22 1.27 -15.29 -0.44
C PRO A 22 0.60 -16.23 0.56
N GLN A 23 1.34 -17.23 1.06
CA GLN A 23 0.82 -18.23 2.01
C GLN A 23 0.87 -17.79 3.48
N LEU A 24 1.47 -16.63 3.79
CA LEU A 24 1.64 -16.18 5.18
C LEU A 24 0.53 -15.26 5.67
N PHE A 25 -0.28 -14.71 4.77
CA PHE A 25 -1.33 -13.76 5.11
C PHE A 25 -2.71 -14.39 4.87
N THR A 26 -3.55 -14.33 5.88
CA THR A 26 -4.97 -14.69 5.75
C THR A 26 -5.84 -13.48 5.46
N ASP A 27 -5.38 -12.30 5.88
CA ASP A 27 -6.14 -11.06 5.85
C ASP A 27 -5.21 -9.86 5.61
N VAL A 28 -5.74 -8.84 4.95
CA VAL A 28 -5.06 -7.56 4.72
C VAL A 28 -5.91 -6.43 5.31
N LEU A 29 -5.25 -5.48 5.95
CA LEU A 29 -5.89 -4.27 6.48
C LEU A 29 -5.48 -3.08 5.61
N ILE A 30 -6.47 -2.30 5.18
CA ILE A 30 -6.27 -1.03 4.49
C ILE A 30 -6.78 0.11 5.37
N ASP A 31 -5.98 1.17 5.45
CA ASP A 31 -6.37 2.42 6.12
C ASP A 31 -6.63 3.49 5.06
N LEU A 32 -7.89 3.94 4.98
CA LEU A 32 -8.36 4.92 3.98
C LEU A 32 -8.68 6.29 4.62
N ARG A 33 -8.06 6.58 5.78
CA ARG A 33 -8.16 7.91 6.39
C ARG A 33 -7.48 8.95 5.51
N ASP A 34 -8.11 10.12 5.46
CA ASP A 34 -7.54 11.28 4.76
C ASP A 34 -6.45 11.90 5.64
N ILE A 35 -5.22 11.36 5.50
CA ILE A 35 -4.02 11.84 6.20
C ILE A 35 -3.26 12.77 5.26
N GLN A 36 -2.81 13.92 5.76
CA GLN A 36 -1.96 14.81 4.96
C GLN A 36 -0.55 14.25 4.86
N THR A 37 -0.21 13.74 3.68
CA THR A 37 1.14 13.32 3.26
C THR A 37 1.41 13.81 1.83
N GLU A 38 2.60 13.55 1.30
CA GLU A 38 2.88 13.82 -0.12
C GLU A 38 2.24 12.78 -1.05
N THR A 39 1.78 11.64 -0.52
CA THR A 39 1.06 10.62 -1.29
C THR A 39 -0.22 11.20 -1.89
N LYS A 40 -0.38 11.01 -3.19
CA LYS A 40 -1.60 11.33 -3.93
C LYS A 40 -2.36 10.05 -4.21
N VAL A 41 -3.68 10.16 -4.04
CA VAL A 41 -4.65 9.13 -4.37
C VAL A 41 -5.52 9.69 -5.49
N SER A 42 -5.43 9.10 -6.68
CA SER A 42 -6.17 9.57 -7.86
C SER A 42 -7.53 8.89 -8.03
N ALA A 43 -7.84 7.91 -7.19
CA ALA A 43 -9.08 7.12 -7.22
C ALA A 43 -9.98 7.44 -6.02
N SER A 44 -11.28 7.22 -6.18
CA SER A 44 -12.24 7.27 -5.07
C SER A 44 -12.05 6.09 -4.11
N LYS A 45 -12.56 6.21 -2.88
CA LYS A 45 -12.48 5.14 -1.88
C LYS A 45 -13.12 3.83 -2.37
N PRO A 46 -14.30 3.81 -3.02
CA PRO A 46 -14.83 2.59 -3.62
C PRO A 46 -13.93 1.98 -4.69
N GLU A 47 -13.40 2.78 -5.61
CA GLU A 47 -12.48 2.30 -6.66
C GLU A 47 -11.20 1.68 -6.08
N LEU A 48 -10.67 2.27 -4.98
CA LEU A 48 -9.55 1.68 -4.27
C LEU A 48 -9.90 0.33 -3.65
N ILE A 49 -11.06 0.22 -3.01
CA ILE A 49 -11.52 -1.04 -2.40
C ILE A 49 -11.63 -2.12 -3.47
N ASP A 50 -12.25 -1.81 -4.61
CA ASP A 50 -12.39 -2.75 -5.73
C ASP A 50 -11.01 -3.18 -6.28
N ALA A 51 -10.05 -2.26 -6.40
CA ALA A 51 -8.70 -2.57 -6.83
C ALA A 51 -7.93 -3.46 -5.82
N PHE A 52 -8.10 -3.24 -4.51
CA PHE A 52 -7.53 -4.11 -3.49
C PHE A 52 -8.17 -5.50 -3.49
N LEU A 53 -9.49 -5.61 -3.67
CA LEU A 53 -10.17 -6.91 -3.76
C LEU A 53 -9.70 -7.69 -4.98
N ALA A 54 -9.58 -7.04 -6.14
CA ALA A 54 -9.04 -7.67 -7.35
C ALA A 54 -7.63 -8.22 -7.14
N LEU A 55 -6.75 -7.46 -6.47
CA LEU A 55 -5.40 -7.94 -6.12
C LEU A 55 -5.42 -9.17 -5.22
N LEU A 56 -6.34 -9.24 -4.25
CA LEU A 56 -6.45 -10.38 -3.33
C LEU A 56 -7.05 -11.62 -4.00
N GLU A 57 -7.77 -11.47 -5.10
CA GLU A 57 -8.29 -12.59 -5.89
C GLU A 57 -7.25 -13.15 -6.87
N ASP A 58 -6.54 -12.27 -7.60
CA ASP A 58 -5.69 -12.67 -8.72
C ASP A 58 -4.18 -12.70 -8.41
N HIS A 59 -3.75 -12.02 -7.35
CA HIS A 59 -2.35 -11.78 -6.99
C HIS A 59 -1.47 -11.34 -8.19
N SER A 60 -2.07 -10.70 -9.19
CA SER A 60 -1.41 -10.43 -10.46
C SER A 60 -0.51 -9.20 -10.38
N GLU A 61 0.58 -9.24 -11.12
CA GLU A 61 1.49 -8.09 -11.25
C GLU A 61 0.75 -6.86 -11.81
N GLN A 62 -0.25 -7.09 -12.67
CA GLN A 62 -1.07 -6.03 -13.24
C GLN A 62 -1.94 -5.34 -12.18
N ALA A 63 -2.52 -6.08 -11.23
CA ALA A 63 -3.27 -5.50 -10.11
C ALA A 63 -2.35 -4.67 -9.20
N ILE A 64 -1.13 -5.14 -8.93
CA ILE A 64 -0.11 -4.38 -8.18
C ILE A 64 0.24 -3.08 -8.89
N GLN A 65 0.52 -3.12 -10.19
CA GLN A 65 0.84 -1.92 -10.99
C GLN A 65 -0.32 -0.92 -11.01
N THR A 66 -1.56 -1.41 -11.06
CA THR A 66 -2.77 -0.59 -11.03
C THR A 66 -2.88 0.18 -9.71
N LEU A 67 -2.70 -0.50 -8.57
CA LEU A 67 -2.70 0.15 -7.26
C LEU A 67 -1.55 1.14 -7.09
N ASN A 68 -0.34 0.83 -7.59
CA ASN A 68 0.80 1.76 -7.56
C ASN A 68 0.56 3.00 -8.42
N ALA A 69 -0.19 2.91 -9.52
CA ALA A 69 -0.56 4.07 -10.32
C ALA A 69 -1.62 4.94 -9.63
N MET A 70 -2.54 4.32 -8.87
CA MET A 70 -3.59 5.01 -8.12
C MET A 70 -3.09 5.70 -6.85
N ILE A 71 -2.08 5.13 -6.19
CA ILE A 71 -1.55 5.59 -4.90
C ILE A 71 -0.04 5.82 -5.04
N GLN A 72 0.36 7.09 -5.22
CA GLN A 72 1.77 7.44 -5.44
C GLN A 72 2.08 8.88 -5.00
N PRO A 73 3.31 9.17 -4.53
CA PRO A 73 4.35 8.21 -4.15
C PRO A 73 3.98 7.44 -2.86
N THR A 74 4.53 6.24 -2.68
CA THR A 74 4.37 5.40 -1.48
C THR A 74 5.72 4.88 -0.98
N ALA A 75 5.76 4.42 0.27
CA ALA A 75 6.92 3.80 0.87
C ALA A 75 6.71 2.29 1.08
N ASN A 76 7.76 1.50 0.82
CA ASN A 76 7.82 0.06 1.12
C ASN A 76 9.07 -0.29 1.97
N ALA A 77 9.68 0.73 2.60
CA ALA A 77 10.99 0.60 3.23
C ALA A 77 11.00 -0.29 4.48
N GLN A 78 9.86 -0.44 5.17
CA GLN A 78 9.74 -1.32 6.34
C GLN A 78 9.88 -2.80 5.93
N TYR A 79 9.13 -3.20 4.90
CA TYR A 79 9.22 -4.53 4.32
C TYR A 79 10.63 -4.84 3.82
N LEU A 80 11.24 -3.93 3.03
CA LEU A 80 12.58 -4.13 2.48
C LEU A 80 13.68 -4.23 3.55
N LYS A 81 13.46 -3.65 4.73
CA LYS A 81 14.41 -3.72 5.86
C LYS A 81 14.18 -4.93 6.77
N GLY A 82 13.12 -5.72 6.54
CA GLY A 82 12.75 -6.86 7.39
C GLY A 82 12.34 -6.46 8.80
N LEU A 83 11.72 -5.27 8.95
CA LEU A 83 11.33 -4.67 10.23
C LEU A 83 9.82 -4.73 10.45
#